data_AF-A0A182FB65-F1
#
_entry.id   AF-A0A182FB65-F1
#
_cell.length_a   1.000
_cell.length_b   1.000
_cell.length_c   1.000
_cell.angle_alpha   90.00
_cell.angle_beta   90.00
_cell.angle_gamma   90.00
#
_symmetry.space_group_name_H-M   'P 1'
#
loop_
_entity.id
_entity.type
_entity.pdbx_description
1 polymer ?
#
loop_
_entity_poly.entity_id
_entity_poly.type
_entity_poly.pdbx_seq_one_letter_code
_entity_poly.pdbx_strand_id
1 'polypeptide(L)'
;MTNGKFKSLDLALLLGYKEPSRIAENHNIMSKWINKQKVFAFPLSPLKVPSVNSGTSVDTNTSFEELFHFVFKCFRCLGLTPGEMKREKGRYVVQNTRWMILIVAMMVLVAWATLIETFFIETRSALITGIANHIQFLMNTIALTTAWIMPQLQPGELEAILDGFLTIDRELCTYNASLALPPVKAKFIMQYLFVVCALVILVAYDGFVTFSDLQTGHVWYWVCHQIPFIIYAMAMLAAFVLVSWLLARFKLLNKLVEQYYREGQLCDAKPTMSITFSETVQIENDAKDAASLGEREYFSEVQILAIVSRAIDLAQKIESYFGSLFLTVYTALFTVTTIQSYYCYLHMTEQKYSKGLTIESLFLSLSIIVSNVFTIVALPYICEKVENESKLLMSYLSKLSMKNGQIAQQSFIWFPNLISSVRFSALGFFNVNYSMLSGFIAGMITYLIIFIQFNSMVPGNVDDIHYARRQTLNEIPTNVIDTGNTRMRPIPTQDLN
;
A
#
# COMPACT_ATOMS: atom_id res chain seq x y z
N MET A 1 -13.50 -39.63 39.16
CA MET A 1 -12.49 -38.85 38.42
C MET A 1 -13.04 -38.55 37.04
N THR A 2 -12.80 -37.34 36.58
CA THR A 2 -13.74 -36.45 35.87
C THR A 2 -13.92 -36.73 34.37
N ASN A 3 -15.16 -36.97 33.96
CA ASN A 3 -15.64 -36.91 32.58
C ASN A 3 -16.50 -35.65 32.41
N GLY A 4 -15.96 -34.62 31.74
CA GLY A 4 -16.65 -33.38 31.41
C GLY A 4 -17.16 -33.39 29.98
N LYS A 5 -18.44 -33.70 29.77
CA LYS A 5 -19.17 -33.41 28.53
C LYS A 5 -19.72 -31.99 28.62
N PHE A 6 -19.16 -31.08 27.83
CA PHE A 6 -19.72 -29.74 27.64
C PHE A 6 -20.97 -29.83 26.76
N LYS A 7 -22.13 -29.51 27.35
CA LYS A 7 -23.34 -29.05 26.64
C LYS A 7 -23.23 -27.54 26.49
N SER A 8 -23.19 -27.04 25.27
CA SER A 8 -23.22 -25.60 24.94
C SER A 8 -23.88 -25.42 23.58
N LEU A 9 -25.20 -25.64 23.53
CA LEU A 9 -26.04 -25.33 22.39
C LEU A 9 -27.48 -25.34 22.91
N ASP A 10 -27.88 -24.28 23.63
CA ASP A 10 -29.28 -23.94 23.93
C ASP A 10 -29.45 -22.60 24.70
N LEU A 11 -28.61 -21.59 24.42
CA LEU A 11 -28.74 -20.25 25.03
C LEU A 11 -28.87 -19.10 24.02
N ALA A 12 -29.22 -19.41 22.76
CA ALA A 12 -29.48 -18.40 21.72
C ALA A 12 -30.97 -18.23 21.38
N LEU A 13 -31.86 -19.05 21.97
CA LEU A 13 -33.29 -19.10 21.64
C LEU A 13 -34.20 -18.38 22.66
N LEU A 14 -33.64 -17.71 23.67
CA LEU A 14 -34.39 -17.06 24.76
C LEU A 14 -34.31 -15.53 24.77
N LEU A 15 -33.59 -14.91 23.84
CA LEU A 15 -33.60 -13.47 23.65
C LEU A 15 -34.26 -13.16 22.31
N GLY A 16 -35.59 -13.01 22.35
CA GLY A 16 -36.41 -12.63 21.21
C GLY A 16 -35.90 -11.33 20.58
N TYR A 17 -35.13 -11.48 19.52
CA TYR A 17 -34.75 -10.39 18.64
C TYR A 17 -35.62 -10.45 17.39
N LYS A 18 -36.51 -9.47 17.30
CA LYS A 18 -37.40 -9.22 16.17
C LYS A 18 -36.56 -8.69 15.01
N GLU A 19 -36.44 -9.47 13.94
CA GLU A 19 -35.81 -9.03 12.68
C GLU A 19 -36.55 -7.83 12.07
N PRO A 20 -35.82 -6.77 11.65
CA PRO A 20 -36.29 -5.86 10.64
C PRO A 20 -35.78 -6.32 9.27
N SER A 21 -36.65 -7.00 8.52
CA SER A 21 -36.50 -7.23 7.10
C SER A 21 -36.69 -5.90 6.33
N ARG A 22 -35.58 -5.26 5.94
CA ARG A 22 -35.48 -4.32 4.80
C ARG A 22 -34.09 -3.66 4.71
N ILE A 23 -33.08 -4.38 4.22
CA ILE A 23 -31.90 -3.77 3.59
C ILE A 23 -31.42 -4.69 2.47
N ALA A 24 -32.12 -4.65 1.35
CA ALA A 24 -31.65 -5.22 0.08
C ALA A 24 -31.87 -4.20 -1.04
N GLU A 25 -31.48 -2.95 -0.79
CA GLU A 25 -31.51 -1.89 -1.80
C GLU A 25 -30.58 -0.73 -1.40
N ASN A 26 -29.29 -1.00 -1.18
CA ASN A 26 -28.32 0.07 -0.87
C ASN A 26 -26.90 -0.12 -1.42
N HIS A 27 -26.63 -1.16 -2.21
CA HIS A 27 -25.29 -1.36 -2.79
C HIS A 27 -24.98 -0.46 -4.00
N ASN A 28 -25.93 0.37 -4.46
CA ASN A 28 -25.76 1.27 -5.62
C ASN A 28 -25.72 2.77 -5.28
N ILE A 29 -25.65 3.13 -3.98
CA ILE A 29 -25.57 4.52 -3.52
C ILE A 29 -24.13 4.94 -3.13
N MET A 30 -23.26 3.97 -2.81
CA MET A 30 -21.91 4.27 -2.31
C MET A 30 -20.95 4.80 -3.39
N SER A 31 -21.15 4.48 -4.67
CA SER A 31 -20.39 5.06 -5.78
C SER A 31 -20.82 6.49 -6.16
N LYS A 32 -21.99 6.94 -5.71
CA LYS A 32 -22.48 8.32 -5.93
C LYS A 32 -22.08 9.29 -4.82
N TRP A 33 -21.60 8.80 -3.67
CA TRP A 33 -21.18 9.65 -2.55
C TRP A 33 -19.77 10.25 -2.74
N ILE A 34 -18.91 9.61 -3.55
CA ILE A 34 -17.55 10.09 -3.81
C ILE A 34 -17.53 11.28 -4.79
N ASN A 35 -18.62 11.53 -5.53
CA ASN A 35 -18.67 12.60 -6.56
C ASN A 35 -19.52 13.81 -6.18
N LYS A 36 -19.89 13.97 -4.90
CA LYS A 36 -20.74 15.09 -4.42
C LYS A 36 -20.26 15.75 -3.13
N GLN A 37 -18.98 15.66 -2.78
CA GLN A 37 -18.36 16.72 -1.99
C GLN A 37 -18.22 17.95 -2.90
N LYS A 38 -19.32 18.72 -2.99
CA LYS A 38 -19.22 20.15 -3.23
C LYS A 38 -18.37 20.68 -2.09
N VAL A 39 -17.08 20.83 -2.38
CA VAL A 39 -16.13 21.58 -1.59
C VAL A 39 -16.85 22.88 -1.25
N PHE A 40 -17.22 23.06 0.02
CA PHE A 40 -17.44 24.39 0.56
C PHE A 40 -16.07 25.05 0.51
N ALA A 41 -15.69 25.50 -0.68
CA ALA A 41 -14.62 26.42 -0.89
C ALA A 41 -15.13 27.72 -0.28
N PHE A 42 -14.94 27.87 1.03
CA PHE A 42 -14.83 29.21 1.58
C PHE A 42 -13.80 29.91 0.71
N PRO A 43 -14.15 31.00 -0.01
CA PRO A 43 -13.17 31.80 -0.70
C PRO A 43 -12.39 32.57 0.37
N LEU A 44 -11.51 31.85 1.08
CA LEU A 44 -10.40 32.45 1.79
C LEU A 44 -9.50 33.01 0.69
N SER A 45 -9.78 34.28 0.36
CA SER A 45 -8.90 35.10 -0.44
C SER A 45 -7.47 34.87 0.09
N PRO A 46 -6.49 34.55 -0.77
CA PRO A 46 -5.13 34.36 -0.30
C PRO A 46 -4.72 35.63 0.40
N LEU A 47 -4.58 35.54 1.72
CA LEU A 47 -4.12 36.63 2.57
C LEU A 47 -2.81 37.11 1.94
N LYS A 48 -2.84 38.30 1.32
CA LYS A 48 -1.64 38.96 0.79
C LYS A 48 -0.81 39.33 2.01
N VAL A 49 0.04 38.39 2.43
CA VAL A 49 1.02 38.65 3.49
C VAL A 49 2.01 39.65 2.90
N PRO A 50 2.14 40.87 3.46
CA PRO A 50 3.14 41.82 3.02
C PRO A 50 4.52 41.19 3.17
N SER A 51 5.35 41.30 2.12
CA SER A 51 6.72 40.81 2.10
C SER A 51 7.57 41.65 3.06
N VAL A 52 7.62 41.22 4.32
CA VAL A 52 8.53 41.79 5.31
C VAL A 52 9.95 41.31 4.98
N ASN A 53 10.81 42.24 4.59
CA ASN A 53 12.24 42.03 4.43
C ASN A 53 12.89 41.80 5.81
N SER A 54 12.78 40.59 6.36
CA SER A 54 13.62 40.13 7.47
C SER A 54 14.54 39.02 6.95
N GLY A 55 15.77 39.41 6.62
CA GLY A 55 16.79 38.47 6.17
C GLY A 55 17.14 37.49 7.31
N THR A 56 16.89 36.20 7.07
CA THR A 56 17.51 34.96 7.61
C THR A 56 16.54 33.82 7.92
N SER A 57 15.21 33.97 7.82
CA SER A 57 14.23 32.89 8.11
C SER A 57 13.71 32.11 6.89
N VAL A 58 14.34 32.25 5.72
CA VAL A 58 13.78 31.80 4.42
C VAL A 58 14.09 30.33 4.05
N ASP A 59 14.96 29.61 4.76
CA ASP A 59 15.53 28.35 4.22
C ASP A 59 14.85 27.01 4.61
N THR A 60 13.86 26.98 5.50
CA THR A 60 13.28 25.70 5.95
C THR A 60 12.27 25.10 4.96
N ASN A 61 11.38 25.91 4.39
CA ASN A 61 10.34 25.44 3.47
C ASN A 61 10.94 24.94 2.14
N THR A 62 11.97 25.62 1.66
CA THR A 62 12.71 25.21 0.46
C THR A 62 13.36 23.83 0.66
N SER A 63 13.82 23.52 1.88
CA SER A 63 14.45 22.23 2.18
C SER A 63 13.50 21.02 2.04
N PHE A 64 12.24 21.12 2.50
CA PHE A 64 11.29 20.01 2.35
C PHE A 64 10.82 19.86 0.90
N GLU A 65 10.57 20.97 0.22
CA GLU A 65 10.17 21.00 -1.19
C GLU A 65 11.23 20.33 -2.09
N GLU A 66 12.51 20.65 -1.85
CA GLU A 66 13.64 20.01 -2.50
C GLU A 66 13.75 18.52 -2.20
N LEU A 67 13.52 18.13 -0.93
CA LEU A 67 13.51 16.72 -0.53
C LEU A 67 12.39 15.97 -1.25
N PHE A 68 11.17 16.50 -1.27
CA PHE A 68 10.04 15.89 -1.96
C PHE A 68 10.34 15.71 -3.45
N HIS A 69 10.86 16.75 -4.10
CA HIS A 69 11.25 16.69 -5.51
C HIS A 69 12.37 15.66 -5.77
N PHE A 70 13.33 15.52 -4.85
CA PHE A 70 14.36 14.47 -4.92
C PHE A 70 13.75 13.08 -4.81
N VAL A 71 12.88 12.85 -3.82
CA VAL A 71 12.17 11.58 -3.62
C VAL A 71 11.32 11.23 -4.84
N PHE A 72 10.63 12.22 -5.40
CA PHE A 72 9.85 12.10 -6.63
C PHE A 72 10.71 11.63 -7.81
N LYS A 73 11.92 12.20 -7.98
CA LYS A 73 12.86 11.78 -9.02
C LYS A 73 13.33 10.34 -8.83
N CYS A 74 13.64 9.93 -7.60
CA CYS A 74 14.05 8.55 -7.31
C CYS A 74 13.00 7.52 -7.72
N PHE A 75 11.71 7.80 -7.46
CA PHE A 75 10.62 6.90 -7.83
C PHE A 75 10.18 7.03 -9.30
N ARG A 76 10.45 8.19 -9.94
CA ARG A 76 10.19 8.40 -11.37
C ARG A 76 10.96 7.44 -12.26
N CYS A 77 12.21 7.15 -11.91
CA CYS A 77 13.05 6.20 -12.66
C CYS A 77 12.42 4.79 -12.78
N LEU A 78 11.49 4.44 -11.90
CA LEU A 78 10.79 3.15 -11.87
C LEU A 78 9.36 3.22 -12.40
N GLY A 79 8.91 4.40 -12.86
CA GLY A 79 7.54 4.63 -13.28
C GLY A 79 6.49 4.65 -12.19
N LEU A 80 6.92 4.82 -10.94
CA LEU A 80 6.04 4.90 -9.77
C LEU A 80 5.48 6.29 -9.50
N THR A 81 5.99 7.32 -10.17
CA THR A 81 5.47 8.68 -10.11
C THR A 81 5.08 9.16 -11.51
N PRO A 82 4.06 10.04 -11.60
CA PRO A 82 3.66 10.66 -12.86
C PRO A 82 4.77 11.53 -13.45
N GLY A 83 4.70 11.80 -14.74
CA GLY A 83 5.68 12.53 -15.57
C GLY A 83 6.68 13.49 -14.90
N GLU A 84 6.49 14.80 -15.08
CA GLU A 84 7.47 15.84 -14.72
C GLU A 84 6.88 16.80 -13.68
N MET A 85 7.71 17.13 -12.69
CA MET A 85 7.41 18.12 -11.67
C MET A 85 8.07 19.44 -12.08
N LYS A 86 7.28 20.40 -12.57
CA LYS A 86 7.78 21.69 -13.05
C LYS A 86 7.46 22.78 -12.04
N ARG A 87 8.39 23.69 -11.82
CA ARG A 87 8.17 24.86 -10.97
C ARG A 87 7.48 25.95 -11.78
N GLU A 88 6.20 26.17 -11.54
CA GLU A 88 5.40 27.23 -12.17
C GLU A 88 4.95 28.25 -11.12
N LYS A 89 5.28 29.53 -11.31
CA LYS A 89 4.88 30.63 -10.40
C LYS A 89 5.25 30.40 -8.92
N GLY A 90 6.37 29.72 -8.68
CA GLY A 90 6.87 29.43 -7.33
C GLY A 90 6.20 28.24 -6.63
N ARG A 91 5.37 27.46 -7.33
CA ARG A 91 4.84 26.16 -6.86
C ARG A 91 5.26 25.05 -7.80
N TYR A 92 5.39 23.83 -7.31
CA TYR A 92 5.58 22.68 -8.19
C TYR A 92 4.23 22.13 -8.65
N VAL A 93 4.05 22.07 -9.95
CA VAL A 93 2.89 21.45 -10.58
C VAL A 93 3.32 20.08 -11.12
N VAL A 94 2.53 19.05 -10.82
CA VAL A 94 2.82 17.68 -11.23
C VAL A 94 2.07 17.41 -12.54
N GLN A 95 2.80 17.39 -13.66
CA GLN A 95 2.18 17.17 -14.96
C GLN A 95 2.54 15.80 -15.50
N ASN A 96 1.54 15.06 -15.97
CA ASN A 96 1.81 13.80 -16.63
C ASN A 96 2.34 14.03 -18.05
N THR A 97 3.48 13.42 -18.36
CA THR A 97 4.07 13.47 -19.69
C THR A 97 3.49 12.34 -20.53
N ARG A 98 2.93 12.65 -21.71
CA ARG A 98 2.31 11.65 -22.62
C ARG A 98 3.23 10.46 -22.91
N TRP A 99 4.54 10.69 -23.01
CA TRP A 99 5.54 9.65 -23.22
C TRP A 99 5.62 8.65 -22.07
N MET A 100 5.54 9.11 -20.82
CA MET A 100 5.59 8.23 -19.66
C MET A 100 4.36 7.30 -19.61
N ILE A 101 3.18 7.86 -19.89
CA ILE A 101 1.94 7.07 -19.99
C ILE A 101 2.08 5.99 -21.08
N LEU A 102 2.62 6.36 -22.26
CA LEU A 102 2.81 5.42 -23.36
C LEU A 102 3.82 4.32 -23.00
N ILE A 103 4.94 4.66 -22.37
CA ILE A 103 5.96 3.69 -21.93
C ILE A 103 5.36 2.74 -20.89
N VAL A 104 4.67 3.26 -19.89
CA VAL A 104 4.00 2.47 -18.86
C VAL A 104 2.95 1.54 -19.48
N ALA A 105 2.11 2.06 -20.39
CA ALA A 105 1.10 1.26 -21.07
C ALA A 105 1.74 0.13 -21.89
N MET A 106 2.83 0.41 -22.60
CA MET A 106 3.59 -0.62 -23.34
C MET A 106 4.17 -1.68 -22.40
N MET A 107 4.78 -1.27 -21.28
CA MET A 107 5.32 -2.20 -20.29
C MET A 107 4.25 -3.09 -19.66
N VAL A 108 3.07 -2.53 -19.36
CA VAL A 108 1.91 -3.30 -18.89
C VAL A 108 1.46 -4.29 -19.96
N LEU A 109 1.33 -3.87 -21.23
CA LEU A 109 0.94 -4.77 -22.33
C LEU A 109 1.95 -5.91 -22.51
N VAL A 110 3.24 -5.63 -22.40
CA VAL A 110 4.29 -6.67 -22.43
C VAL A 110 4.13 -7.63 -21.25
N ALA A 111 3.91 -7.14 -20.03
CA ALA A 111 3.68 -8.00 -18.87
C ALA A 111 2.48 -8.94 -19.08
N TRP A 112 1.35 -8.42 -19.57
CA TRP A 112 0.17 -9.24 -19.89
C TRP A 112 0.41 -10.22 -21.05
N ALA A 113 1.14 -9.83 -22.09
CA ALA A 113 1.51 -10.72 -23.18
C ALA A 113 2.39 -11.87 -22.65
N THR A 114 3.36 -11.57 -21.77
CA THR A 114 4.19 -12.61 -21.14
C THR A 114 3.38 -13.53 -20.24
N LEU A 115 2.37 -13.00 -19.51
CA LEU A 115 1.41 -13.82 -18.75
C LEU A 115 0.68 -14.80 -19.66
N ILE A 116 0.14 -14.33 -20.77
CA ILE A 116 -0.56 -15.18 -21.74
C ILE A 116 0.38 -16.24 -22.31
N GLU A 117 1.60 -15.86 -22.71
CA GLU A 117 2.61 -16.77 -23.24
C GLU A 117 2.97 -17.87 -22.23
N THR A 118 3.09 -17.54 -20.94
CA THR A 118 3.40 -18.56 -19.92
C THR A 118 2.34 -19.65 -19.79
N PHE A 119 1.07 -19.41 -20.14
CA PHE A 119 0.04 -20.45 -20.14
C PHE A 119 0.19 -21.45 -21.30
N PHE A 120 0.88 -21.07 -22.38
CA PHE A 120 1.10 -21.92 -23.55
C PHE A 120 2.42 -22.70 -23.50
N ILE A 121 3.35 -22.30 -22.63
CA ILE A 121 4.60 -23.03 -22.43
C ILE A 121 4.27 -24.31 -21.66
N GLU A 122 4.52 -25.46 -22.29
CA GLU A 122 4.27 -26.79 -21.71
C GLU A 122 5.25 -27.02 -20.54
N THR A 123 4.88 -26.55 -19.33
CA THR A 123 5.69 -26.72 -18.13
C THR A 123 5.65 -28.17 -17.69
N ARG A 124 6.83 -28.80 -17.62
CA ARG A 124 7.02 -30.16 -17.07
C ARG A 124 6.84 -30.26 -15.55
N SER A 125 6.37 -29.21 -14.89
CA SER A 125 6.13 -29.21 -13.44
C SER A 125 4.91 -30.04 -13.08
N ALA A 126 4.91 -30.65 -11.89
CA ALA A 126 3.71 -31.25 -11.32
C ALA A 126 2.52 -30.28 -11.38
N LEU A 127 1.32 -30.82 -11.60
CA LEU A 127 0.11 -30.05 -11.90
C LEU A 127 -0.19 -28.97 -10.85
N ILE A 128 0.00 -29.28 -9.56
CA ILE A 128 -0.24 -28.35 -8.45
C ILE A 128 0.78 -27.20 -8.48
N THR A 129 2.06 -27.51 -8.62
CA THR A 129 3.18 -26.56 -8.69
C THR A 129 3.04 -25.62 -9.90
N GLY A 130 2.63 -26.17 -11.04
CA GLY A 130 2.35 -25.39 -12.25
C GLY A 130 1.21 -24.41 -12.05
N ILE A 131 0.08 -24.86 -11.52
CA ILE A 131 -1.07 -23.99 -11.20
C ILE A 131 -0.69 -22.90 -10.20
N ALA A 132 0.06 -23.24 -9.15
CA ALA A 132 0.55 -22.27 -8.17
C ALA A 132 1.39 -21.17 -8.84
N ASN A 133 2.34 -21.54 -9.70
CA ASN A 133 3.15 -20.58 -10.45
C ASN A 133 2.29 -19.66 -11.35
N HIS A 134 1.27 -20.18 -12.03
CA HIS A 134 0.37 -19.35 -12.82
C HIS A 134 -0.44 -18.39 -11.97
N ILE A 135 -0.96 -18.83 -10.82
CA ILE A 135 -1.67 -17.96 -9.86
C ILE A 135 -0.73 -16.87 -9.36
N GLN A 136 0.51 -17.21 -9.00
CA GLN A 136 1.52 -16.24 -8.59
C GLN A 136 1.75 -15.19 -9.68
N PHE A 137 1.93 -15.63 -10.92
CA PHE A 137 2.23 -14.74 -12.03
C PHE A 137 1.04 -13.86 -12.42
N LEU A 138 -0.18 -14.39 -12.36
CA LEU A 138 -1.41 -13.62 -12.56
C LEU A 138 -1.54 -12.53 -11.50
N MET A 139 -1.40 -12.89 -10.22
CA MET A 139 -1.51 -11.93 -9.11
C MET A 139 -0.42 -10.86 -9.18
N ASN A 140 0.80 -11.24 -9.56
CA ASN A 140 1.85 -10.28 -9.82
C ASN A 140 1.50 -9.37 -11.01
N THR A 141 1.00 -9.90 -12.12
CA THR A 141 0.66 -9.05 -13.27
C THR A 141 -0.43 -8.02 -12.93
N ILE A 142 -1.43 -8.41 -12.12
CA ILE A 142 -2.48 -7.50 -11.64
C ILE A 142 -1.90 -6.41 -10.71
N ALA A 143 -1.06 -6.78 -9.75
CA ALA A 143 -0.45 -5.83 -8.83
C ALA A 143 0.52 -4.87 -9.54
N LEU A 144 1.32 -5.37 -10.50
CA LEU A 144 2.21 -4.57 -11.33
C LEU A 144 1.44 -3.55 -12.17
N THR A 145 0.35 -4.00 -12.80
CA THR A 145 -0.55 -3.15 -13.56
C THR A 145 -1.08 -2.01 -12.69
N THR A 146 -1.53 -2.32 -11.48
CA THR A 146 -2.03 -1.32 -10.54
C THR A 146 -0.94 -0.34 -10.09
N ALA A 147 0.24 -0.87 -9.74
CA ALA A 147 1.37 -0.06 -9.27
C ALA A 147 1.88 0.93 -10.32
N TRP A 148 1.83 0.57 -11.60
CA TRP A 148 2.22 1.47 -12.68
C TRP A 148 1.10 2.37 -13.18
N ILE A 149 -0.14 1.88 -13.32
CA ILE A 149 -1.23 2.67 -13.90
C ILE A 149 -1.75 3.72 -12.91
N MET A 150 -1.93 3.37 -11.63
CA MET A 150 -2.60 4.27 -10.67
C MET A 150 -1.89 5.63 -10.49
N PRO A 151 -0.55 5.69 -10.31
CA PRO A 151 0.17 6.96 -10.25
C PRO A 151 -0.03 7.84 -11.49
N GLN A 152 -0.22 7.22 -12.67
CA GLN A 152 -0.37 7.95 -13.94
C GLN A 152 -1.78 8.52 -14.11
N LEU A 153 -2.79 7.87 -13.52
CA LEU A 153 -4.19 8.33 -13.56
C LEU A 153 -4.48 9.45 -12.56
N GLN A 154 -3.68 9.56 -11.49
CA GLN A 154 -3.94 10.48 -10.37
C GLN A 154 -2.81 11.51 -10.13
N PRO A 155 -2.28 12.22 -11.14
CA PRO A 155 -1.21 13.20 -10.93
C PRO A 155 -1.67 14.36 -10.03
N GLY A 156 -2.95 14.77 -10.14
CA GLY A 156 -3.52 15.84 -9.34
C GLY A 156 -3.64 15.50 -7.85
N GLU A 157 -3.83 14.23 -7.49
CA GLU A 157 -3.84 13.80 -6.08
C GLU A 157 -2.45 13.92 -5.47
N LEU A 158 -1.40 13.55 -6.21
CA LEU A 158 -0.03 13.69 -5.73
C LEU A 158 0.37 15.17 -5.56
N GLU A 159 -0.05 16.05 -6.47
CA GLU A 159 0.08 17.51 -6.32
C GLU A 159 -0.67 18.01 -5.07
N ALA A 160 -1.91 17.57 -4.87
CA ALA A 160 -2.71 17.92 -3.70
C ALA A 160 -2.11 17.42 -2.39
N ILE A 161 -1.41 16.27 -2.39
CA ILE A 161 -0.66 15.74 -1.25
C ILE A 161 0.53 16.65 -0.94
N LEU A 162 1.32 17.03 -1.95
CA LEU A 162 2.44 17.95 -1.79
C LEU A 162 1.99 19.30 -1.23
N ASP A 163 0.96 19.89 -1.84
CA ASP A 163 0.39 21.16 -1.40
C ASP A 163 -0.15 21.06 0.03
N GLY A 164 -0.73 19.91 0.41
CA GLY A 164 -1.16 19.63 1.78
C GLY A 164 0.01 19.66 2.76
N PHE A 165 1.13 19.01 2.45
CA PHE A 165 2.34 19.05 3.29
C PHE A 165 2.89 20.47 3.43
N LEU A 166 3.06 21.19 2.30
CA LEU A 166 3.60 22.55 2.31
C LEU A 166 2.71 23.53 3.08
N THR A 167 1.40 23.36 2.97
CA THR A 167 0.42 24.18 3.68
C THR A 167 0.50 23.95 5.19
N ILE A 168 0.52 22.67 5.62
CA ILE A 168 0.66 22.31 7.03
C ILE A 168 1.98 22.83 7.60
N ASP A 169 3.10 22.61 6.89
CA ASP A 169 4.41 23.06 7.35
C ASP A 169 4.47 24.59 7.47
N ARG A 170 3.89 25.33 6.51
CA ARG A 170 3.78 26.80 6.56
C ARG A 170 2.99 27.27 7.78
N GLU A 171 1.86 26.65 8.08
CA GLU A 171 1.04 27.00 9.24
C GLU A 171 1.68 26.59 10.56
N LEU A 172 2.40 25.47 10.60
CA LEU A 172 3.16 25.08 11.80
C LEU A 172 4.31 26.06 12.08
N CYS A 173 4.96 26.59 11.03
CA CYS A 173 5.98 27.61 11.17
C CYS A 173 5.45 28.93 11.76
N THR A 174 4.18 29.30 11.55
CA THR A 174 3.64 30.54 12.14
C THR A 174 3.55 30.50 13.66
N TYR A 175 3.57 29.30 14.26
CA TYR A 175 3.57 29.13 15.72
C TYR A 175 4.95 29.10 16.36
N ASN A 176 6.02 29.45 15.61
CA ASN A 176 7.41 29.32 16.07
C ASN A 176 7.75 27.92 16.60
N ALA A 177 6.97 26.90 16.23
CA ALA A 177 7.36 25.52 16.38
C ALA A 177 8.47 25.28 15.36
N SER A 178 9.69 25.77 15.66
CA SER A 178 10.83 25.56 14.80
C SER A 178 11.02 24.06 14.73
N LEU A 179 10.63 23.46 13.60
CA LEU A 179 11.02 22.12 13.28
C LEU A 179 12.55 22.17 13.16
N ALA A 180 13.25 21.88 14.25
CA ALA A 180 14.56 21.27 14.16
C ALA A 180 14.32 19.87 13.56
N LEU A 181 13.98 19.83 12.26
CA LEU A 181 13.87 18.59 11.53
C LEU A 181 15.27 17.98 11.62
N PRO A 182 15.42 16.79 12.24
CA PRO A 182 16.65 16.03 12.04
C PRO A 182 16.86 15.87 10.53
N PRO A 183 18.09 15.65 10.04
CA PRO A 183 18.40 15.65 8.61
C PRO A 183 17.57 14.59 7.85
N VAL A 184 16.34 14.95 7.47
CA VAL A 184 15.33 14.02 6.92
C VAL A 184 15.81 13.48 5.59
N LYS A 185 16.54 14.31 4.84
CA LYS A 185 17.20 13.95 3.60
C LYS A 185 18.21 12.81 3.78
N ALA A 186 19.09 12.92 4.78
CA ALA A 186 20.09 11.88 5.04
C ALA A 186 19.43 10.56 5.46
N LYS A 187 18.41 10.63 6.34
CA LYS A 187 17.63 9.46 6.75
C LYS A 187 16.91 8.80 5.57
N PHE A 188 16.27 9.59 4.72
CA PHE A 188 15.62 9.08 3.51
C PHE A 188 16.63 8.42 2.56
N ILE A 189 17.75 9.07 2.26
CA ILE A 189 18.78 8.53 1.36
C ILE A 189 19.33 7.22 1.91
N MET A 190 19.65 7.15 3.20
CA MET A 190 20.13 5.92 3.83
C MET A 190 19.10 4.79 3.70
N GLN A 191 17.82 5.06 4.00
CA GLN A 191 16.76 4.07 3.88
C GLN A 191 16.54 3.60 2.43
N TYR A 192 16.52 4.55 1.48
CA TYR A 192 16.37 4.26 0.06
C TYR A 192 17.53 3.41 -0.46
N LEU A 193 18.78 3.81 -0.17
CA LEU A 193 19.96 3.06 -0.57
C LEU A 193 20.00 1.67 0.07
N PHE A 194 19.62 1.55 1.35
CA PHE A 194 19.52 0.25 2.01
C PHE A 194 18.55 -0.69 1.29
N VAL A 195 17.34 -0.22 0.96
CA VAL A 195 16.34 -1.03 0.25
C VAL A 195 16.82 -1.37 -1.17
N VAL A 196 17.37 -0.42 -1.91
CA VAL A 196 17.90 -0.67 -3.27
C VAL A 196 19.04 -1.69 -3.24
N CYS A 197 20.00 -1.55 -2.32
CA CYS A 197 21.08 -2.51 -2.15
C CYS A 197 20.56 -3.90 -1.78
N ALA A 198 19.60 -4.00 -0.86
CA ALA A 198 18.98 -5.27 -0.48
C ALA A 198 18.28 -5.94 -1.68
N LEU A 199 17.54 -5.17 -2.49
CA LEU A 199 16.90 -5.66 -3.71
C LEU A 199 17.93 -6.13 -4.74
N VAL A 200 18.99 -5.36 -4.97
CA VAL A 200 20.05 -5.75 -5.92
C VAL A 200 20.72 -7.04 -5.48
N ILE A 201 21.03 -7.20 -4.19
CA ILE A 201 21.62 -8.44 -3.65
C ILE A 201 20.66 -9.62 -3.84
N LEU A 202 19.38 -9.44 -3.52
CA LEU A 202 18.39 -10.51 -3.62
C LEU A 202 18.14 -10.93 -5.09
N VAL A 203 18.02 -9.96 -6.00
CA VAL A 203 17.87 -10.23 -7.44
C VAL A 203 19.13 -10.89 -8.01
N ALA A 204 20.32 -10.42 -7.63
CA ALA A 204 21.57 -11.03 -8.08
C ALA A 204 21.73 -12.47 -7.57
N TYR A 205 21.35 -12.73 -6.33
CA TYR A 205 21.38 -14.07 -5.75
C TYR A 205 20.34 -14.99 -6.40
N ASP A 206 19.12 -14.51 -6.64
CA ASP A 206 18.09 -15.26 -7.37
C ASP A 206 18.54 -15.61 -8.80
N GLY A 207 19.18 -14.67 -9.50
CA GLY A 207 19.79 -14.91 -10.81
C GLY A 207 20.92 -15.94 -10.74
N PHE A 208 21.80 -15.85 -9.74
CA PHE A 208 22.86 -16.82 -9.52
C PHE A 208 22.31 -18.24 -9.35
N VAL A 209 21.31 -18.42 -8.47
CA VAL A 209 20.66 -19.73 -8.24
C VAL A 209 19.93 -20.21 -9.51
N THR A 210 19.20 -19.33 -10.19
CA THR A 210 18.42 -19.69 -11.38
C THR A 210 19.30 -20.13 -12.55
N PHE A 211 20.42 -19.45 -12.81
CA PHE A 211 21.26 -19.73 -13.97
C PHE A 211 22.38 -20.74 -13.69
N SER A 212 22.92 -20.79 -12.47
CA SER A 212 24.05 -21.68 -12.15
C SER A 212 23.59 -23.08 -11.79
N ASP A 213 22.57 -23.21 -10.94
CA ASP A 213 22.14 -24.51 -10.39
C ASP A 213 21.06 -25.17 -11.26
N LEU A 214 20.09 -24.40 -11.72
CA LEU A 214 18.90 -24.95 -12.36
C LEU A 214 19.06 -25.19 -13.86
N GLN A 215 19.95 -24.46 -14.57
CA GLN A 215 20.20 -24.51 -16.02
C GLN A 215 18.94 -24.51 -16.93
N THR A 216 17.76 -24.20 -16.38
CA THR A 216 16.45 -24.48 -17.01
C THR A 216 15.63 -23.23 -17.26
N GLY A 217 16.05 -22.07 -16.72
CA GLY A 217 15.33 -20.82 -16.85
C GLY A 217 15.71 -20.03 -18.10
N HIS A 218 14.73 -19.73 -18.96
CA HIS A 218 14.90 -18.67 -19.95
C HIS A 218 15.07 -17.32 -19.24
N VAL A 219 16.06 -16.51 -19.65
CA VAL A 219 16.37 -15.22 -19.02
C VAL A 219 15.15 -14.28 -18.95
N TRP A 220 14.32 -14.26 -20.00
CA TRP A 220 13.14 -13.40 -20.04
C TRP A 220 12.12 -13.78 -18.95
N TYR A 221 11.94 -15.06 -18.66
CA TYR A 221 11.00 -15.55 -17.65
C TYR A 221 11.44 -15.10 -16.25
N TRP A 222 12.75 -15.20 -15.99
CA TRP A 222 13.36 -14.69 -14.77
C TRP A 222 13.15 -13.17 -14.62
N VAL A 223 13.42 -12.39 -15.67
CA VAL A 223 13.18 -10.94 -15.66
C VAL A 223 11.71 -10.60 -15.37
N CYS A 224 10.77 -11.33 -15.98
CA CYS A 224 9.34 -11.13 -15.77
C CYS A 224 8.89 -11.38 -14.32
N HIS A 225 9.60 -12.23 -13.56
CA HIS A 225 9.35 -12.40 -12.12
C HIS A 225 10.02 -11.32 -11.27
N GLN A 226 11.25 -10.90 -11.64
CA GLN A 226 12.02 -9.94 -10.85
C GLN A 226 11.49 -8.50 -10.95
N ILE A 227 11.01 -8.08 -12.12
CA ILE A 227 10.47 -6.72 -12.30
C ILE A 227 9.31 -6.44 -11.32
N PRO A 228 8.23 -7.24 -11.26
CA PRO A 228 7.15 -7.00 -10.31
C PRO A 228 7.62 -6.93 -8.85
N PHE A 229 8.53 -7.83 -8.46
CA PHE A 229 9.09 -7.86 -7.11
C PHE A 229 9.78 -6.53 -6.73
N ILE A 230 10.66 -6.02 -7.61
CA ILE A 230 11.35 -4.74 -7.41
C ILE A 230 10.33 -3.59 -7.36
N ILE A 231 9.37 -3.56 -8.29
CA ILE A 231 8.38 -2.48 -8.37
C ILE A 231 7.50 -2.43 -7.11
N TYR A 232 7.11 -3.57 -6.53
CA TYR A 232 6.33 -3.59 -5.28
C TYR A 232 7.10 -3.07 -4.09
N ALA A 233 8.34 -3.53 -3.92
CA ALA A 233 9.18 -3.09 -2.82
C ALA A 233 9.37 -1.57 -2.87
N MET A 234 9.59 -1.02 -4.06
CA MET A 234 9.78 0.41 -4.26
C MET A 234 8.47 1.21 -4.12
N ALA A 235 7.33 0.68 -4.58
CA ALA A 235 6.02 1.30 -4.39
C ALA A 235 5.63 1.36 -2.91
N MET A 236 5.86 0.27 -2.17
CA MET A 236 5.62 0.20 -0.73
C MET A 236 6.57 1.11 0.05
N LEU A 237 7.83 1.24 -0.38
CA LEU A 237 8.76 2.23 0.18
C LEU A 237 8.26 3.67 -0.04
N ALA A 238 7.74 3.99 -1.24
CA ALA A 238 7.18 5.31 -1.52
C ALA A 238 6.00 5.63 -0.59
N ALA A 239 5.07 4.68 -0.43
CA ALA A 239 3.95 4.81 0.50
C ALA A 239 4.43 4.97 1.95
N PHE A 240 5.37 4.13 2.40
CA PHE A 240 5.96 4.19 3.74
C PHE A 240 6.57 5.56 4.02
N VAL A 241 7.33 6.12 3.07
CA VAL A 241 7.96 7.44 3.21
C VAL A 241 6.91 8.54 3.38
N LEU A 242 5.89 8.59 2.54
CA LEU A 242 4.84 9.61 2.64
C LEU A 242 4.03 9.49 3.94
N VAL A 243 3.66 8.28 4.35
CA VAL A 243 2.97 8.05 5.63
C VAL A 243 3.88 8.41 6.82
N SER A 244 5.18 8.14 6.74
CA SER A 244 6.14 8.52 7.79
C SER A 244 6.30 10.05 7.92
N TRP A 245 6.22 10.78 6.81
CA TRP A 245 6.24 12.24 6.81
C TRP A 245 4.97 12.80 7.44
N LEU A 246 3.81 12.22 7.13
CA LEU A 246 2.54 12.55 7.77
C LEU A 246 2.59 12.29 9.28
N LEU A 247 3.14 11.15 9.71
CA LEU A 247 3.36 10.83 11.12
C LEU A 247 4.16 11.91 11.85
N ALA A 248 5.23 12.42 11.23
CA ALA A 248 6.04 13.47 11.82
C ALA A 248 5.24 14.75 12.06
N ARG A 249 4.31 15.11 11.16
CA ARG A 249 3.44 16.29 11.32
C ARG A 249 2.40 16.07 12.42
N PHE A 250 1.77 14.89 12.48
CA PHE A 250 0.85 14.58 13.59
C PHE A 250 1.53 14.66 14.95
N LYS A 251 2.76 14.14 15.08
CA LYS A 251 3.55 14.25 16.31
C LYS A 251 3.86 15.70 16.68
N LEU A 252 4.15 16.54 15.70
CA LEU A 252 4.40 17.94 15.97
C LEU A 252 3.13 18.67 16.39
N LEU A 253 2.03 18.38 15.70
CA LEU A 253 0.73 18.94 16.03
C LEU A 253 0.27 18.51 17.44
N ASN A 254 0.53 17.25 17.83
CA ASN A 254 0.31 16.77 19.19
C ASN A 254 1.09 17.58 20.22
N LYS A 255 2.38 17.85 19.96
CA LYS A 255 3.21 18.69 20.85
C LYS A 255 2.68 20.12 20.93
N LEU A 256 2.29 20.71 19.80
CA LEU A 256 1.72 22.07 19.74
C LEU A 256 0.43 22.17 20.56
N VAL A 257 -0.50 21.24 20.35
CA VAL A 257 -1.78 21.21 21.08
C VAL A 257 -1.55 20.91 22.57
N GLU A 258 -0.63 20.01 22.89
CA GLU A 258 -0.28 19.71 24.29
C GLU A 258 0.34 20.92 25.00
N GLN A 259 1.25 21.65 24.34
CA GLN A 259 1.81 22.89 24.87
C GLN A 259 0.71 23.93 25.12
N TYR A 260 -0.16 24.15 24.13
CA TYR A 260 -1.32 25.05 24.27
C TYR A 260 -2.24 24.63 25.43
N TYR A 261 -2.50 23.34 25.57
CA TYR A 261 -3.33 22.78 26.65
C TYR A 261 -2.71 22.95 28.04
N ARG A 262 -1.42 22.61 28.19
CA ARG A 262 -0.70 22.65 29.49
C ARG A 262 -0.41 24.07 29.95
N GLU A 263 0.05 24.91 29.03
CA GLU A 263 0.50 26.25 29.35
C GLU A 263 -0.65 27.24 29.52
N GLY A 264 -1.86 26.86 29.10
CA GLY A 264 -3.14 27.41 29.55
C GLY A 264 -3.41 28.88 29.26
N GLN A 265 -2.42 29.67 28.83
CA GLN A 265 -2.45 31.09 28.48
C GLN A 265 -1.05 31.72 28.27
N LEU A 266 0.06 30.97 28.31
CA LEU A 266 1.42 31.54 28.26
C LEU A 266 1.95 31.74 26.83
N CYS A 267 1.33 32.64 26.09
CA CYS A 267 2.08 33.52 25.19
C CYS A 267 1.43 34.89 25.14
N ASP A 268 1.36 35.54 26.31
CA ASP A 268 1.57 36.99 26.41
C ASP A 268 3.05 37.33 26.15
N ALA A 269 3.70 36.56 25.26
CA ALA A 269 4.91 36.97 24.58
C ALA A 269 4.49 38.17 23.74
N LYS A 270 4.68 39.37 24.30
CA LYS A 270 4.61 40.66 23.61
C LYS A 270 4.93 40.42 22.13
N PRO A 271 3.97 40.60 21.21
CA PRO A 271 4.31 40.65 19.81
C PRO A 271 5.10 41.96 19.65
N THR A 272 6.42 41.89 19.79
CA THR A 272 7.33 42.94 19.36
C THR A 272 7.40 42.90 17.83
N MET A 273 6.25 43.07 17.20
CA MET A 273 6.11 43.38 15.79
C MET A 273 4.75 44.07 15.63
N SER A 274 4.62 45.26 16.22
CA SER A 274 3.64 46.23 15.76
C SER A 274 4.01 46.60 14.33
N ILE A 275 3.43 45.89 13.35
CA ILE A 275 3.29 46.46 12.02
C ILE A 275 2.19 47.50 12.17
N THR A 276 2.59 48.68 12.59
CA THR A 276 1.76 49.88 12.61
C THR A 276 1.42 50.21 11.16
N PHE A 277 0.27 49.76 10.69
CA PHE A 277 -0.38 50.40 9.54
C PHE A 277 -0.87 51.76 10.03
N SER A 278 0.01 52.75 9.97
CA SER A 278 -0.33 54.15 10.19
C SER A 278 -1.20 54.65 9.05
N GLU A 279 -2.52 54.53 9.21
CA GLU A 279 -3.45 55.57 8.76
C GLU A 279 -4.58 55.66 9.79
N THR A 280 -4.31 56.44 10.85
CA THR A 280 -5.19 56.67 11.99
C THR A 280 -6.30 57.64 11.61
N VAL A 281 -7.53 57.15 11.47
CA VAL A 281 -8.73 57.96 11.75
C VAL A 281 -8.94 57.89 13.26
N GLN A 282 -8.60 58.98 13.95
CA GLN A 282 -8.81 59.13 15.39
C GLN A 282 -10.30 59.15 15.69
N ILE A 283 -10.82 58.09 16.33
CA ILE A 283 -12.10 58.15 17.05
C ILE A 283 -11.78 57.88 18.51
N GLU A 284 -11.69 58.99 19.24
CA GLU A 284 -11.58 59.12 20.69
C GLU A 284 -12.81 58.47 21.34
N ASN A 285 -12.63 57.36 22.05
CA ASN A 285 -13.65 56.79 22.93
C ASN A 285 -12.96 55.90 23.99
N ASP A 286 -12.77 56.51 25.16
CA ASP A 286 -12.20 55.94 26.37
C ASP A 286 -13.16 54.94 27.04
N ALA A 287 -13.12 53.66 26.63
CA ALA A 287 -13.66 52.51 27.39
C ALA A 287 -13.28 51.12 26.78
N LYS A 288 -12.15 51.00 26.06
CA LYS A 288 -11.93 49.92 25.07
C LYS A 288 -10.83 48.88 25.35
N ASP A 289 -10.30 48.80 26.58
CA ASP A 289 -9.12 47.95 26.84
C ASP A 289 -9.40 46.52 27.32
N ALA A 290 -10.62 46.19 27.75
CA ALA A 290 -10.95 44.83 28.21
C ALA A 290 -11.48 43.89 27.09
N ALA A 291 -11.88 44.43 25.93
CA ALA A 291 -12.48 43.64 24.85
C ALA A 291 -11.46 43.03 23.87
N SER A 292 -10.21 43.51 23.86
CA SER A 292 -9.19 43.08 22.89
C SER A 292 -8.50 41.75 23.23
N LEU A 293 -8.53 41.33 24.51
CA LEU A 293 -7.90 40.09 24.96
C LEU A 293 -8.67 38.83 24.53
N GLY A 294 -10.00 38.85 24.59
CA GLY A 294 -10.83 37.69 24.23
C GLY A 294 -10.84 37.36 22.73
N GLU A 295 -10.68 38.36 21.87
CA GLU A 295 -10.73 38.18 20.41
C GLU A 295 -9.49 37.45 19.87
N ARG A 296 -8.33 37.64 20.53
CA ARG A 296 -7.06 37.03 20.12
C ARG A 296 -6.97 35.54 20.46
N GLU A 297 -7.50 35.12 21.60
CA GLU A 297 -7.52 33.70 22.02
C GLU A 297 -8.39 32.85 21.08
N TYR A 298 -9.57 33.36 20.71
CA TYR A 298 -10.48 32.68 19.80
C TYR A 298 -9.85 32.39 18.42
N PHE A 299 -9.05 33.32 17.90
CA PHE A 299 -8.41 33.17 16.60
C PHE A 299 -7.36 32.04 16.58
N SER A 300 -6.65 31.81 17.69
CA SER A 300 -5.64 30.74 17.78
C SER A 300 -6.26 29.34 17.75
N GLU A 301 -7.39 29.14 18.43
CA GLU A 301 -8.06 27.84 18.48
C GLU A 301 -8.64 27.42 17.13
N VAL A 302 -9.24 28.38 16.42
CA VAL A 302 -9.78 28.17 15.07
C VAL A 302 -8.67 27.80 14.09
N GLN A 303 -7.50 28.42 14.21
CA GLN A 303 -6.34 28.10 13.37
C GLN A 303 -5.76 26.71 13.66
N ILE A 304 -5.57 26.34 14.94
CA ILE A 304 -5.10 25.00 15.30
C ILE A 304 -6.05 23.94 14.73
N LEU A 305 -7.36 24.15 14.86
CA LEU A 305 -8.36 23.25 14.30
C LEU A 305 -8.27 23.16 12.77
N ALA A 306 -8.04 24.29 12.09
CA ALA A 306 -7.85 24.29 10.64
C ALA A 306 -6.64 23.45 10.22
N ILE A 307 -5.53 23.52 10.96
CA ILE A 307 -4.33 22.68 10.70
C ILE A 307 -4.64 21.21 10.92
N VAL A 308 -5.35 20.87 12.00
CA VAL A 308 -5.79 19.50 12.29
C VAL A 308 -6.66 18.95 11.16
N SER A 309 -7.66 19.72 10.74
CA SER A 309 -8.54 19.34 9.63
C SER A 309 -7.73 19.06 8.36
N ARG A 310 -6.78 19.93 8.01
CA ARG A 310 -5.93 19.74 6.83
C ARG A 310 -5.02 18.53 6.94
N ALA A 311 -4.52 18.20 8.13
CA ALA A 311 -3.73 17.00 8.36
C ALA A 311 -4.56 15.72 8.17
N ILE A 312 -5.83 15.73 8.62
CA ILE A 312 -6.78 14.63 8.39
C ILE A 312 -7.11 14.51 6.89
N ASP A 313 -7.42 15.62 6.22
CA ASP A 313 -7.70 15.64 4.78
C ASP A 313 -6.49 15.14 3.97
N LEU A 314 -5.27 15.52 4.37
CA LEU A 314 -4.04 15.02 3.76
C LEU A 314 -3.88 13.50 3.94
N ALA A 315 -4.21 12.99 5.12
CA ALA A 315 -4.18 11.55 5.36
C ALA A 315 -5.16 10.78 4.47
N GLN A 316 -6.38 11.31 4.30
CA GLN A 316 -7.39 10.74 3.40
C GLN A 316 -6.96 10.80 1.93
N LYS A 317 -6.26 11.86 1.49
CA LYS A 317 -5.69 11.92 0.14
C LYS A 317 -4.59 10.88 -0.07
N ILE A 318 -3.70 10.71 0.91
CA ILE A 318 -2.66 9.66 0.87
C ILE A 318 -3.30 8.27 0.83
N GLU A 319 -4.35 8.05 1.61
CA GLU A 319 -5.13 6.82 1.59
C GLU A 319 -5.78 6.58 0.23
N SER A 320 -6.47 7.58 -0.33
CA SER A 320 -7.12 7.49 -1.65
C SER A 320 -6.11 7.15 -2.76
N TYR A 321 -4.94 7.78 -2.73
CA TYR A 321 -3.87 7.58 -3.71
C TYR A 321 -3.26 6.16 -3.63
N PHE A 322 -3.02 5.64 -2.41
CA PHE A 322 -2.40 4.32 -2.24
C PHE A 322 -3.38 3.17 -2.00
N GLY A 323 -4.67 3.41 -1.81
CA GLY A 323 -5.63 2.38 -1.41
C GLY A 323 -5.71 1.21 -2.39
N SER A 324 -5.67 1.49 -3.69
CA SER A 324 -5.64 0.45 -4.74
C SER A 324 -4.32 -0.33 -4.76
N LEU A 325 -3.19 0.37 -4.54
CA LEU A 325 -1.88 -0.25 -4.39
C LEU A 325 -1.86 -1.19 -3.19
N PHE A 326 -2.35 -0.76 -2.04
CA PHE A 326 -2.43 -1.61 -0.83
C PHE A 326 -3.22 -2.88 -1.11
N LEU A 327 -4.41 -2.77 -1.70
CA LEU A 327 -5.24 -3.93 -2.01
C LEU A 327 -4.50 -4.95 -2.88
N THR A 328 -3.96 -4.50 -4.00
CA THR A 328 -3.39 -5.39 -5.03
C THR A 328 -2.03 -5.93 -4.61
N VAL A 329 -1.16 -5.10 -4.05
CA VAL A 329 0.18 -5.52 -3.60
C VAL A 329 0.09 -6.44 -2.40
N TYR A 330 -0.76 -6.19 -1.39
CA TYR A 330 -0.93 -7.14 -0.28
C TYR A 330 -1.47 -8.48 -0.76
N THR A 331 -2.40 -8.49 -1.72
CA THR A 331 -2.92 -9.74 -2.27
C THR A 331 -1.82 -10.51 -3.03
N ALA A 332 -0.99 -9.81 -3.82
CA ALA A 332 0.15 -10.44 -4.49
C ALA A 332 1.19 -10.97 -3.48
N LEU A 333 1.55 -10.17 -2.47
CA LEU A 333 2.48 -10.60 -1.41
C LEU A 333 1.93 -11.80 -0.63
N PHE A 334 0.62 -11.86 -0.38
CA PHE A 334 -0.04 -13.02 0.25
C PHE A 334 0.13 -14.28 -0.58
N THR A 335 -0.20 -14.19 -1.87
CA THR A 335 -0.09 -15.31 -2.81
C THR A 335 1.35 -15.79 -2.93
N VAL A 336 2.29 -14.87 -3.20
CA VAL A 336 3.71 -15.20 -3.33
C VAL A 336 4.24 -15.83 -2.04
N THR A 337 3.98 -15.24 -0.87
CA THR A 337 4.54 -15.76 0.39
C THR A 337 3.96 -17.13 0.74
N THR A 338 2.67 -17.36 0.47
CA THR A 338 2.04 -18.69 0.64
C THR A 338 2.69 -19.74 -0.27
N ILE A 339 2.88 -19.42 -1.55
CA ILE A 339 3.48 -20.35 -2.52
C ILE A 339 4.95 -20.62 -2.20
N GLN A 340 5.71 -19.60 -1.83
CA GLN A 340 7.11 -19.77 -1.40
C GLN A 340 7.21 -20.61 -0.12
N SER A 341 6.27 -20.44 0.83
CA SER A 341 6.21 -21.29 2.02
C SER A 341 5.94 -22.76 1.67
N TYR A 342 5.13 -23.02 0.64
CA TYR A 342 4.93 -24.36 0.10
C TYR A 342 6.19 -24.91 -0.59
N TYR A 343 6.94 -24.11 -1.33
CA TYR A 343 8.23 -24.55 -1.89
C TYR A 343 9.27 -24.87 -0.82
N CYS A 344 9.34 -24.08 0.24
CA CYS A 344 10.14 -24.41 1.42
C CYS A 344 9.76 -25.79 1.99
N TYR A 345 8.47 -26.08 2.13
CA TYR A 345 7.99 -27.40 2.56
C TYR A 345 8.40 -28.54 1.61
N LEU A 346 8.25 -28.36 0.29
CA LEU A 346 8.66 -29.36 -0.70
C LEU A 346 10.16 -29.64 -0.60
N HIS A 347 10.98 -28.58 -0.52
CA HIS A 347 12.43 -28.70 -0.38
C HIS A 347 12.83 -29.46 0.90
N MET A 348 12.14 -29.23 2.01
CA MET A 348 12.41 -29.95 3.26
C MET A 348 11.96 -31.42 3.24
N THR A 349 10.92 -31.77 2.46
CA THR A 349 10.36 -33.13 2.45
C THR A 349 10.98 -34.05 1.39
N GLU A 350 11.30 -33.52 0.21
CA GLU A 350 11.88 -34.28 -0.91
C GLU A 350 13.40 -34.51 -0.80
N GLN A 351 14.08 -33.82 0.12
CA GLN A 351 15.52 -33.96 0.36
C GLN A 351 15.97 -35.41 0.64
N LYS A 352 15.04 -36.31 0.97
CA LYS A 352 15.33 -37.72 1.22
C LYS A 352 15.49 -38.60 -0.03
N TYR A 353 15.04 -38.17 -1.22
CA TYR A 353 14.90 -39.07 -2.37
C TYR A 353 15.57 -38.66 -3.69
N SER A 354 16.06 -37.43 -3.87
CA SER A 354 16.64 -37.00 -5.15
C SER A 354 17.82 -36.04 -5.01
N LYS A 355 18.86 -36.25 -5.82
CA LYS A 355 20.09 -35.42 -5.95
C LYS A 355 19.84 -34.04 -6.60
N GLY A 356 18.59 -33.57 -6.68
CA GLY A 356 18.21 -32.44 -7.54
C GLY A 356 17.83 -31.14 -6.83
N LEU A 357 17.72 -31.11 -5.50
CA LEU A 357 17.31 -29.90 -4.77
C LEU A 357 18.46 -29.37 -3.92
N THR A 358 19.02 -28.22 -4.35
CA THR A 358 20.16 -27.58 -3.70
C THR A 358 19.71 -26.76 -2.49
N ILE A 359 20.53 -26.75 -1.43
CA ILE A 359 20.31 -25.92 -0.22
C ILE A 359 20.11 -24.44 -0.58
N GLU A 360 20.70 -24.02 -1.70
CA GLU A 360 20.57 -22.68 -2.27
C GLU A 360 19.12 -22.31 -2.63
N SER A 361 18.33 -23.23 -3.21
CA SER A 361 16.93 -22.95 -3.56
C SER A 361 16.06 -22.74 -2.31
N LEU A 362 16.35 -23.48 -1.24
CA LEU A 362 15.71 -23.30 0.07
C LEU A 362 16.04 -21.93 0.67
N PHE A 363 17.31 -21.52 0.63
CA PHE A 363 17.75 -20.22 1.15
C PHE A 363 17.15 -19.06 0.34
N LEU A 364 17.05 -19.23 -0.98
CA LEU A 364 16.38 -18.27 -1.86
C LEU A 364 14.91 -18.09 -1.48
N SER A 365 14.15 -19.19 -1.36
CA SER A 365 12.74 -19.13 -0.97
C SER A 365 12.56 -18.48 0.41
N LEU A 366 13.40 -18.85 1.39
CA LEU A 366 13.39 -18.24 2.72
C LEU A 366 13.69 -16.73 2.67
N SER A 367 14.64 -16.31 1.84
CA SER A 367 14.99 -14.89 1.67
C SER A 367 13.83 -14.09 1.07
N ILE A 368 13.11 -14.64 0.09
CA ILE A 368 11.91 -14.03 -0.48
C ILE A 368 10.80 -13.92 0.58
N ILE A 369 10.58 -14.97 1.37
CA ILE A 369 9.59 -14.97 2.47
C ILE A 369 9.93 -13.87 3.47
N VAL A 370 11.17 -13.81 3.95
CA VAL A 370 11.61 -12.80 4.93
C VAL A 370 11.44 -11.38 4.38
N SER A 371 11.82 -11.15 3.12
CA SER A 371 11.64 -9.86 2.46
C SER A 371 10.17 -9.46 2.38
N ASN A 372 9.29 -10.37 1.95
CA ASN A 372 7.85 -10.11 1.88
C ASN A 372 7.26 -9.83 3.26
N VAL A 373 7.61 -10.64 4.28
CA VAL A 373 7.14 -10.44 5.66
C VAL A 373 7.57 -9.07 6.18
N PHE A 374 8.80 -8.64 5.91
CA PHE A 374 9.25 -7.30 6.28
C PHE A 374 8.38 -6.22 5.65
N THR A 375 8.10 -6.30 4.34
CA THR A 375 7.21 -5.38 3.64
C THR A 375 5.79 -5.39 4.21
N ILE A 376 5.26 -6.59 4.52
CA ILE A 376 3.92 -6.78 5.08
C ILE A 376 3.80 -6.18 6.48
N VAL A 377 4.87 -6.19 7.28
CA VAL A 377 4.86 -5.67 8.67
C VAL A 377 5.17 -4.17 8.72
N ALA A 378 6.07 -3.67 7.86
CA ALA A 378 6.55 -2.29 7.94
C ALA A 378 5.46 -1.24 7.68
N LEU A 379 4.56 -1.50 6.73
CA LEU A 379 3.53 -0.53 6.37
C LEU A 379 2.36 -0.47 7.38
N PRO A 380 1.75 -1.58 7.85
CA PRO A 380 0.72 -1.52 8.90
C PRO A 380 1.27 -0.93 10.18
N TYR A 381 2.55 -1.18 10.51
CA TYR A 381 3.22 -0.55 11.64
C TYR A 381 3.15 0.99 11.56
N ILE A 382 3.53 1.59 10.41
CA ILE A 382 3.54 3.05 10.29
C ILE A 382 2.12 3.63 10.21
N CYS A 383 1.20 2.95 9.52
CA CYS A 383 -0.21 3.34 9.43
C CYS A 383 -0.87 3.37 10.82
N GLU A 384 -0.62 2.35 11.64
CA GLU A 384 -1.16 2.28 13.00
C GLU A 384 -0.51 3.31 13.92
N LYS A 385 0.77 3.64 13.73
CA LYS A 385 1.38 4.77 14.45
C LYS A 385 0.69 6.10 14.10
N VAL A 386 0.34 6.34 12.83
CA VAL A 386 -0.41 7.55 12.44
C VAL A 386 -1.80 7.53 13.06
N GLU A 387 -2.51 6.40 13.02
CA GLU A 387 -3.83 6.26 13.67
C GLU A 387 -3.75 6.60 15.16
N ASN A 388 -2.76 6.05 15.88
CA ASN A 388 -2.59 6.28 17.31
C ASN A 388 -2.24 7.75 17.64
N GLU A 389 -1.36 8.38 16.86
CA GLU A 389 -1.05 9.81 17.03
C GLU A 389 -2.28 10.69 16.71
N SER A 390 -3.10 10.31 15.72
CA SER A 390 -4.35 11.03 15.42
C SER A 390 -5.39 10.91 16.54
N LYS A 391 -5.49 9.72 17.19
CA LYS A 391 -6.37 9.52 18.36
C LYS A 391 -5.90 10.34 19.57
N LEU A 392 -4.59 10.41 19.78
CA LEU A 392 -4.00 11.23 20.83
C LEU A 392 -4.31 12.72 20.61
N LEU A 393 -4.15 13.19 19.37
CA LEU A 393 -4.49 14.55 18.96
C LEU A 393 -5.95 14.87 19.27
N MET A 394 -6.83 13.97 18.86
CA MET A 394 -8.26 14.10 19.09
C MET A 394 -8.61 14.12 20.58
N SER A 395 -7.90 13.34 21.40
CA SER A 395 -8.05 13.38 22.86
C SER A 395 -7.65 14.73 23.45
N TYR A 396 -6.53 15.32 23.02
CA TYR A 396 -6.12 16.65 23.48
C TYR A 396 -7.12 17.74 23.07
N LEU A 397 -7.60 17.69 21.84
CA LEU A 397 -8.62 18.62 21.34
C LEU A 397 -9.95 18.49 22.11
N SER A 398 -10.36 17.25 22.44
CA SER A 398 -11.55 17.03 23.27
C SER A 398 -11.38 17.59 24.67
N LYS A 399 -10.19 17.48 25.28
CA LYS A 399 -9.91 18.06 26.61
C LYS A 399 -9.88 19.58 26.57
N LEU A 400 -9.35 20.16 25.48
CA LEU A 400 -9.35 21.60 25.27
C LEU A 400 -10.79 22.13 25.15
N SER A 401 -11.64 21.42 24.39
CA SER A 401 -13.06 21.72 24.24
C SER A 401 -13.82 21.76 25.58
N MET A 402 -13.54 20.81 26.47
CA MET A 402 -14.20 20.75 27.78
C MET A 402 -13.78 21.88 28.74
N LYS A 403 -12.58 22.46 28.56
CA LYS A 403 -12.04 23.50 29.45
C LYS A 403 -12.67 24.87 29.20
N ASN A 404 -12.99 25.22 27.95
CA ASN A 404 -13.42 26.56 27.55
C ASN A 404 -14.95 26.79 27.64
N GLY A 405 -15.52 26.50 28.81
CA GLY A 405 -16.97 26.50 29.10
C GLY A 405 -17.83 27.54 28.36
N GLN A 406 -18.92 27.06 27.75
CA GLN A 406 -20.02 27.75 27.07
C GLN A 406 -19.72 28.59 25.81
N ILE A 407 -18.68 29.44 25.77
CA ILE A 407 -18.49 30.37 24.64
C ILE A 407 -17.96 29.66 23.39
N ALA A 408 -17.17 28.61 23.56
CA ALA A 408 -16.60 27.87 22.43
C ALA A 408 -17.52 26.75 21.90
N GLN A 409 -18.68 26.51 22.52
CA GLN A 409 -19.57 25.39 22.16
C GLN A 409 -20.04 25.41 20.70
N GLN A 410 -20.19 26.59 20.09
CA GLN A 410 -20.65 26.68 18.68
C GLN A 410 -19.60 26.18 17.67
N SER A 411 -18.31 26.45 17.92
CA SER A 411 -17.21 25.94 17.09
C SER A 411 -17.02 24.42 17.30
N PHE A 412 -17.34 23.91 18.49
CA PHE A 412 -17.17 22.51 18.87
C PHE A 412 -18.24 21.56 18.32
N ILE A 413 -19.37 22.05 17.81
CA ILE A 413 -20.42 21.20 17.21
C ILE A 413 -19.90 20.46 15.96
N TRP A 414 -18.89 20.98 15.28
CA TRP A 414 -18.31 20.36 14.07
C TRP A 414 -17.22 19.32 14.38
N PHE A 415 -16.68 19.32 15.61
CA PHE A 415 -15.62 18.39 16.01
C PHE A 415 -16.01 16.91 15.96
N PRO A 416 -17.20 16.48 16.39
CA PRO A 416 -17.61 15.08 16.32
C PRO A 416 -17.56 14.46 14.93
N ASN A 417 -17.77 15.27 13.88
CA ASN A 417 -17.65 14.79 12.50
C ASN A 417 -16.19 14.72 12.03
N LEU A 418 -15.31 15.53 12.63
CA LEU A 418 -13.83 15.46 12.46
C LEU A 418 -13.18 14.40 13.36
N ILE A 419 -13.89 13.86 14.37
CA ILE A 419 -13.41 12.83 15.32
C ILE A 419 -13.17 11.47 14.66
N SER A 420 -13.52 11.30 13.38
CA SER A 420 -13.14 10.12 12.62
C SER A 420 -11.61 9.97 12.61
N SER A 421 -11.09 9.11 13.50
CA SER A 421 -9.66 8.79 13.56
C SER A 421 -9.16 8.42 12.19
N VAL A 422 -8.00 8.96 11.79
CA VAL A 422 -7.37 8.62 10.51
C VAL A 422 -7.13 7.12 10.49
N ARG A 423 -7.74 6.44 9.50
CA ARG A 423 -7.57 5.01 9.26
C ARG A 423 -7.24 4.84 7.80
N PHE A 424 -6.15 4.13 7.52
CA PHE A 424 -5.80 3.79 6.15
C PHE A 424 -6.55 2.52 5.74
N SER A 425 -7.37 2.62 4.71
CA SER A 425 -8.08 1.49 4.13
C SER A 425 -7.58 1.17 2.72
N ALA A 426 -7.61 -0.13 2.39
CA ALA A 426 -7.40 -0.60 1.03
C ALA A 426 -8.74 -0.57 0.28
N LEU A 427 -9.09 0.58 -0.31
CA LEU A 427 -10.36 0.81 -1.04
C LEU A 427 -11.62 0.46 -0.24
N GLY A 428 -11.58 0.55 1.09
CA GLY A 428 -12.71 0.19 1.97
C GLY A 428 -12.85 -1.30 2.27
N PHE A 429 -12.05 -2.19 1.65
CA PHE A 429 -12.15 -3.63 1.89
C PHE A 429 -11.63 -4.03 3.28
N PHE A 430 -10.47 -3.50 3.66
CA PHE A 430 -9.86 -3.75 4.96
C PHE A 430 -9.02 -2.55 5.41
N ASN A 431 -8.91 -2.38 6.72
CA ASN A 431 -8.03 -1.39 7.32
C ASN A 431 -6.61 -1.94 7.41
N VAL A 432 -5.61 -1.13 7.07
CA VAL A 432 -4.19 -1.50 7.10
C VAL A 432 -3.65 -1.33 8.52
N ASN A 433 -3.92 -2.31 9.39
CA ASN A 433 -3.53 -2.35 10.81
C ASN A 433 -3.06 -3.76 11.25
N TYR A 434 -2.67 -3.96 12.51
CA TYR A 434 -2.27 -5.30 12.98
C TYR A 434 -3.40 -6.36 12.94
N SER A 435 -4.67 -5.96 12.94
CA SER A 435 -5.77 -6.92 12.78
C SER A 435 -5.76 -7.56 11.40
N MET A 436 -5.45 -6.78 10.35
CA MET A 436 -5.23 -7.31 9.00
C MET A 436 -4.04 -8.28 8.99
N LEU A 437 -2.94 -7.96 9.67
CA LEU A 437 -1.75 -8.82 9.75
C LEU A 437 -2.08 -10.19 10.38
N SER A 438 -2.90 -10.21 11.44
CA SER A 438 -3.35 -11.46 12.05
C SER A 438 -4.20 -12.31 11.08
N GLY A 439 -5.14 -11.69 10.37
CA GLY A 439 -5.93 -12.36 9.35
C GLY A 439 -5.08 -12.88 8.18
N PHE A 440 -4.06 -12.13 7.79
CA PHE A 440 -3.10 -12.49 6.75
C PHE A 440 -2.33 -13.75 7.12
N ILE A 441 -1.75 -13.81 8.33
CA ILE A 441 -0.99 -14.97 8.81
C ILE A 441 -1.89 -16.20 8.94
N ALA A 442 -3.10 -16.04 9.49
CA ALA A 442 -4.07 -17.14 9.58
C ALA A 442 -4.41 -17.70 8.20
N GLY A 443 -4.71 -16.82 7.24
CA GLY A 443 -4.98 -17.21 5.85
C GLY A 443 -3.81 -17.96 5.22
N MET A 444 -2.58 -17.46 5.38
CA MET A 444 -1.38 -18.11 4.83
C MET A 444 -1.23 -19.54 5.37
N ILE A 445 -1.39 -19.74 6.68
CA ILE A 445 -1.29 -21.06 7.30
C ILE A 445 -2.40 -21.98 6.77
N THR A 446 -3.64 -21.49 6.67
CA THR A 446 -4.76 -22.27 6.13
C THR A 446 -4.50 -22.73 4.69
N TYR A 447 -4.11 -21.83 3.79
CA TYR A 447 -3.82 -22.20 2.40
C TYR A 447 -2.57 -23.08 2.27
N LEU A 448 -1.55 -22.88 3.12
CA LEU A 448 -0.39 -23.75 3.17
C LEU A 448 -0.78 -25.19 3.54
N ILE A 449 -1.62 -25.37 4.56
CA ILE A 449 -2.14 -26.70 4.94
C ILE A 449 -2.92 -27.32 3.79
N ILE A 450 -3.77 -26.55 3.11
CA ILE A 450 -4.53 -27.00 1.94
C ILE A 450 -3.59 -27.48 0.82
N PHE A 451 -2.53 -26.72 0.50
CA PHE A 451 -1.54 -27.13 -0.50
C PHE A 451 -0.82 -28.42 -0.12
N ILE A 452 -0.43 -28.56 1.15
CA ILE A 452 0.22 -29.78 1.65
C ILE A 452 -0.73 -30.98 1.51
N GLN A 453 -1.99 -30.83 1.90
CA GLN A 453 -3.00 -31.90 1.81
C GLN A 453 -3.23 -32.32 0.36
N PHE A 454 -3.44 -31.38 -0.55
CA PHE A 454 -3.62 -31.69 -1.98
C PHE A 454 -2.39 -32.38 -2.57
N ASN A 455 -1.18 -31.95 -2.20
CA ASN A 455 0.04 -32.59 -2.66
C ASN A 455 0.15 -34.04 -2.19
N SER A 456 -0.25 -34.32 -0.94
CA SER A 456 -0.23 -35.69 -0.39
C SER A 456 -1.30 -36.62 -0.97
N MET A 457 -2.38 -36.06 -1.53
CA MET A 457 -3.47 -36.84 -2.13
C MET A 457 -3.17 -37.29 -3.56
N VAL A 458 -2.28 -36.60 -4.27
CA VAL A 458 -1.86 -37.00 -5.62
C VAL A 458 -0.85 -38.15 -5.48
N PRO A 459 -1.17 -39.38 -5.92
CA PRO A 459 -0.26 -40.51 -5.76
C PRO A 459 1.03 -40.25 -6.57
N GLY A 460 2.20 -40.32 -5.94
CA GLY A 460 3.49 -40.07 -6.57
C GLY A 460 3.85 -40.99 -7.75
N ASN A 461 3.05 -42.02 -8.03
CA ASN A 461 3.18 -42.89 -9.21
C ASN A 461 2.45 -42.36 -10.45
N VAL A 462 1.81 -41.19 -10.40
CA VAL A 462 0.98 -40.67 -11.52
C VAL A 462 1.77 -39.86 -12.56
N ASP A 463 3.02 -39.49 -12.28
CA ASP A 463 3.90 -38.94 -13.32
C ASP A 463 4.22 -39.99 -14.41
N ASP A 464 4.04 -41.28 -14.09
CA ASP A 464 4.01 -42.36 -15.07
C ASP A 464 2.71 -42.41 -15.88
N ILE A 465 1.60 -41.76 -15.52
CA ILE A 465 0.36 -41.88 -16.33
C ILE A 465 0.47 -41.11 -17.64
N HIS A 466 1.11 -39.95 -17.67
CA HIS A 466 1.36 -39.24 -18.93
C HIS A 466 2.49 -39.90 -19.75
N TYR A 467 3.48 -40.50 -19.08
CA TYR A 467 4.53 -41.28 -19.75
C TYR A 467 4.00 -42.61 -20.30
N ALA A 468 3.19 -43.33 -19.52
CA ALA A 468 2.52 -44.58 -19.90
C ALA A 468 1.44 -44.34 -20.95
N ARG A 469 0.74 -43.20 -20.94
CA ARG A 469 -0.19 -42.83 -22.02
C ARG A 469 0.54 -42.48 -23.31
N ARG A 470 1.71 -41.83 -23.25
CA ARG A 470 2.57 -41.62 -24.42
C ARG A 470 3.23 -42.92 -24.90
N GLN A 471 3.63 -43.82 -24.00
CA GLN A 471 4.13 -45.15 -24.37
C GLN A 471 3.03 -46.00 -25.00
N THR A 472 1.83 -46.05 -24.45
CA THR A 472 0.71 -46.78 -25.08
C THR A 472 0.28 -46.20 -26.44
N LEU A 473 0.45 -44.89 -26.67
CA LEU A 473 0.24 -44.30 -28.01
C LEU A 473 1.38 -44.61 -28.99
N ASN A 474 2.62 -44.69 -28.51
CA ASN A 474 3.78 -45.03 -29.33
C ASN A 474 3.94 -46.55 -29.55
N GLU A 475 3.32 -47.36 -28.70
CA GLU A 475 3.25 -48.83 -28.82
C GLU A 475 2.07 -49.30 -29.68
N ILE A 476 1.22 -48.40 -30.22
CA ILE A 476 0.29 -48.77 -31.29
C ILE A 476 1.16 -49.16 -32.50
N PRO A 477 1.25 -50.46 -32.85
CA PRO A 477 2.16 -50.89 -33.90
C PRO A 477 1.65 -50.31 -35.22
N THR A 478 2.48 -49.49 -35.88
CA THR A 478 2.28 -49.05 -37.26
C THR A 478 2.34 -50.19 -38.29
N ASN A 479 2.40 -51.45 -37.85
CA ASN A 479 2.49 -52.65 -38.67
C ASN A 479 1.14 -53.18 -39.18
N VAL A 480 0.04 -52.42 -39.09
CA VAL A 480 -1.28 -52.83 -39.63
C VAL A 480 -1.77 -51.91 -40.76
N ILE A 481 -0.85 -51.48 -41.62
CA ILE A 481 -1.18 -51.09 -42.99
C ILE A 481 -0.29 -51.94 -43.91
N ASP A 482 -0.49 -53.25 -43.85
CA ASP A 482 -0.05 -54.15 -44.91
C ASP A 482 -1.02 -53.97 -46.07
N THR A 483 -0.64 -53.10 -47.00
CA THR A 483 -1.25 -52.98 -48.31
C THR A 483 -1.11 -54.30 -49.05
N GLY A 484 -2.19 -55.07 -49.06
CA GLY A 484 -2.62 -55.90 -50.19
C GLY A 484 -1.59 -56.89 -50.76
N ASN A 485 -1.68 -58.15 -50.32
CA ASN A 485 -1.55 -59.25 -51.27
C ASN A 485 -2.32 -60.49 -50.81
N THR A 486 -3.65 -60.46 -50.98
CA THR A 486 -4.55 -61.59 -50.75
C THR A 486 -4.35 -62.64 -51.85
N ARG A 487 -3.30 -63.45 -51.70
CA ARG A 487 -3.08 -64.65 -52.52
C ARG A 487 -4.11 -65.71 -52.08
N MET A 488 -5.09 -66.01 -52.95
CA MET A 488 -6.05 -67.09 -52.74
C MET A 488 -5.31 -68.40 -52.41
N ARG A 489 -5.62 -68.99 -51.25
CA ARG A 489 -5.27 -70.38 -50.96
C ARG A 489 -6.31 -71.30 -51.60
N PRO A 490 -5.91 -72.38 -52.27
CA PRO A 490 -6.82 -73.37 -52.79
C PRO A 490 -7.45 -74.18 -51.64
N ILE A 491 -8.73 -74.47 -51.81
CA ILE A 491 -9.55 -75.33 -50.96
C ILE A 491 -9.04 -76.77 -51.09
N PRO A 492 -8.72 -77.50 -50.00
CA PRO A 492 -8.44 -78.92 -50.07
C PRO A 492 -9.75 -79.69 -50.28
N THR A 493 -9.85 -80.38 -51.40
CA THR A 493 -10.82 -81.43 -51.65
C THR A 493 -10.55 -82.64 -50.74
N GLN A 494 -11.63 -83.09 -50.10
CA GLN A 494 -11.98 -84.43 -49.60
C GLN A 494 -10.91 -85.53 -49.56
N ASP A 495 -10.98 -86.34 -48.49
CA ASP A 495 -11.26 -87.76 -48.67
C ASP A 495 -12.21 -88.27 -47.57
N LEU A 496 -13.32 -88.85 -48.02
CA LEU A 496 -14.18 -89.74 -47.26
C LEU A 496 -13.50 -91.11 -47.18
N ASN A 497 -13.46 -91.70 -45.98
CA ASN A 497 -13.79 -93.11 -45.72
C ASN A 497 -14.04 -93.33 -44.23
#